data_AF-A0A7I8D8M1-F1
#
_entry.id   AF-A0A7I8D8M1-F1
#
_cell.length_a   1.000
_cell.length_b   1.000
_cell.length_c   1.000
_cell.angle_alpha   90.00
_cell.angle_beta   90.00
_cell.angle_gamma   90.00
#
_symmetry.space_group_name_H-M   'P 1'
#
loop_
_entity.id
_entity.type
_entity.pdbx_description
1 polymer ?
#
loop_
_entity_poly.entity_id
_entity_poly.type
_entity_poly.pdbx_seq_one_letter_code
_entity_poly.pdbx_strand_id
1 'polypeptide(L)'
;MKALDKVDSPEILAMLRETKNCLNCGNRIPRGHRFKIKQGYCSARCYYEKPPKMAYLEYRFGLPIRDILVETLNSSEASMEIKAQLLGIPKRRLYYWIEKLNIRRAVVWK
;
A
#
# COMPACT_ATOMS: atom_id res chain seq x y z
N MET A 1 -4.56 19.29 9.78
CA MET A 1 -4.54 17.92 9.22
C MET A 1 -3.94 16.99 10.27
N LYS A 2 -4.77 16.26 11.03
CA LYS A 2 -4.30 15.35 12.09
C LYS A 2 -3.59 14.16 11.46
N ALA A 3 -2.41 13.86 11.97
CA ALA A 3 -1.57 12.73 11.59
C ALA A 3 -2.38 11.42 11.63
N LEU A 4 -2.29 10.64 10.55
CA LEU A 4 -2.74 9.25 10.49
C LEU A 4 -1.76 8.34 11.26
N ASP A 5 -1.34 8.77 12.45
CA ASP A 5 -0.51 7.99 13.37
C ASP A 5 -1.43 7.04 14.14
N LYS A 6 -1.91 6.00 13.46
CA LYS A 6 -2.30 4.76 14.13
C LYS A 6 -1.23 3.75 13.75
N VAL A 7 -0.30 3.58 14.69
CA VAL A 7 0.75 2.55 14.78
C VAL A 7 0.54 1.44 13.76
N ASP A 8 1.41 1.42 12.74
CA ASP A 8 1.51 0.29 11.82
C ASP A 8 1.53 -1.00 12.65
N SER A 9 0.73 -2.00 12.26
CA SER A 9 0.62 -3.24 13.01
C SER A 9 2.02 -3.85 13.22
N PRO A 10 2.26 -4.61 14.30
CA PRO A 10 3.58 -5.21 14.56
C PRO A 10 4.15 -5.97 13.36
N GLU A 11 3.28 -6.58 12.55
CA GLU A 11 3.62 -7.29 11.32
C GLU A 11 4.09 -6.35 10.20
N ILE A 12 3.47 -5.18 10.04
CA ILE A 12 3.92 -4.16 9.09
C ILE A 12 5.30 -3.65 9.53
N LEU A 13 5.50 -3.37 10.81
CA LEU A 13 6.79 -2.93 11.33
C LEU A 13 7.89 -4.00 11.15
N ALA A 14 7.56 -5.28 11.32
CA ALA A 14 8.47 -6.38 11.06
C ALA A 14 8.86 -6.42 9.57
N MET A 15 7.89 -6.38 8.66
CA MET A 15 8.12 -6.34 7.21
C MET A 15 9.03 -5.17 6.81
N LEU A 16 8.79 -3.98 7.35
CA LEU A 16 9.60 -2.78 7.06
C LEU A 16 11.05 -2.92 7.54
N ARG A 17 11.29 -3.61 8.65
CA ARG A 17 12.63 -3.82 9.22
C ARG A 17 13.40 -4.93 8.52
N GLU A 18 12.72 -5.99 8.10
CA GLU A 18 13.34 -7.17 7.51
C GLU A 18 13.75 -6.96 6.05
N THR A 19 13.02 -6.12 5.32
CA THR A 19 13.28 -5.95 3.90
C THR A 19 14.60 -5.21 3.61
N LYS A 20 15.36 -5.75 2.66
CA LYS A 20 16.60 -5.15 2.13
C LYS A 20 16.35 -4.29 0.88
N ASN A 21 15.17 -4.44 0.27
CA ASN A 21 14.77 -3.80 -0.98
C ASN A 21 13.53 -2.93 -0.75
N CYS A 22 13.40 -1.88 -1.55
CA CYS A 22 12.27 -0.97 -1.45
C CYS A 22 10.97 -1.70 -1.81
N LEU A 23 9.99 -1.64 -0.90
CA LEU A 23 8.69 -2.28 -1.06
C LEU A 23 7.84 -1.72 -2.22
N ASN A 24 8.21 -0.54 -2.74
CA ASN A 24 7.56 0.04 -3.92
C ASN A 24 8.28 -0.32 -5.24
N CYS A 25 9.58 -0.03 -5.35
CA CYS A 25 10.31 -0.08 -6.62
C CYS A 25 11.36 -1.20 -6.73
N GLY A 26 11.57 -2.00 -5.69
CA GLY A 26 12.54 -3.11 -5.69
C GLY A 26 14.01 -2.71 -5.53
N ASN A 27 14.36 -1.42 -5.65
CA ASN A 27 15.73 -0.96 -5.47
C ASN A 27 16.27 -1.24 -4.06
N ARG A 28 17.55 -1.60 -3.96
CA ARG A 28 18.23 -1.82 -2.68
C ARG A 28 18.14 -0.57 -1.80
N ILE A 29 17.79 -0.74 -0.53
CA ILE A 29 17.67 0.39 0.41
C ILE A 29 19.08 0.83 0.83
N PRO A 30 19.44 2.12 0.64
CA PRO A 30 20.73 2.63 1.09
C PRO A 30 20.86 2.55 2.61
N ARG A 31 22.01 2.10 3.10
CA ARG A 31 22.31 1.98 4.54
C ARG A 31 22.90 3.30 5.05
N GLY A 32 22.39 3.83 6.17
CA GLY A 32 22.95 5.05 6.81
C GLY A 32 22.04 5.68 7.88
N HIS A 33 22.61 6.56 8.72
CA HIS A 33 21.97 7.11 9.92
C HIS A 33 20.64 7.86 9.67
N ARG A 34 20.47 8.50 8.50
CA ARG A 34 19.26 9.25 8.12
C ARG A 34 18.16 8.39 7.48
N PHE A 35 18.44 7.12 7.13
CA PHE A 35 17.50 6.23 6.44
C PHE A 35 16.60 5.44 7.41
N LYS A 36 16.87 5.50 8.72
CA LYS A 36 16.05 4.87 9.76
C LYS A 36 14.60 5.40 9.80
N ILE A 37 14.34 6.60 9.26
CA ILE A 37 13.00 7.23 9.22
C ILE A 37 12.10 6.59 8.14
N LYS A 38 12.67 5.87 7.16
CA LYS A 38 11.96 5.25 6.02
C LYS A 38 12.30 3.78 5.88
N GLN A 39 12.26 3.04 6.98
CA GLN A 39 12.43 1.58 6.96
C GLN A 39 11.53 0.99 5.85
N GLY A 40 12.10 0.16 4.98
CA GLY A 40 11.40 -0.45 3.84
C GLY A 40 11.35 0.35 2.53
N TYR A 41 11.85 1.59 2.46
CA TYR A 41 11.75 2.41 1.25
C TYR A 41 13.03 3.17 0.90
N CYS A 42 13.33 3.30 -0.40
CA CYS A 42 14.49 4.08 -0.86
C CYS A 42 14.27 5.59 -0.82
N SER A 43 13.02 6.06 -0.76
CA SER A 43 12.69 7.49 -0.78
C SER A 43 11.31 7.78 -0.18
N ALA A 44 11.03 9.05 0.15
CA ALA A 44 9.68 9.47 0.58
C ALA A 44 8.67 9.28 -0.54
N ARG A 45 9.08 9.52 -1.79
CA ARG A 45 8.24 9.32 -2.97
C ARG A 45 7.73 7.88 -3.02
N CYS A 46 8.61 6.90 -2.84
CA CYS A 46 8.22 5.49 -2.84
C CYS A 46 7.29 5.14 -1.67
N TYR A 47 7.55 5.70 -0.48
CA TYR A 47 6.68 5.53 0.67
C TYR A 47 5.26 6.05 0.41
N TYR A 48 5.11 7.24 -0.18
CA TYR A 48 3.79 7.81 -0.46
C TYR A 48 3.11 7.23 -1.70
N GLU A 49 3.87 6.66 -2.63
CA GLU A 49 3.32 6.00 -3.81
C GLU A 49 2.66 4.67 -3.44
N LYS A 50 3.36 3.84 -2.67
CA LYS A 50 2.85 2.57 -2.14
C LYS A 50 3.09 2.51 -0.62
N PRO A 51 2.13 2.95 0.21
CA PRO A 51 2.29 2.98 1.67
C PRO A 51 2.52 1.60 2.31
N PRO A 52 3.03 1.55 3.56
CA PRO A 52 3.35 0.30 4.25
C PRO A 52 2.20 -0.70 4.27
N LYS A 53 0.99 -0.25 4.58
CA LYS A 53 -0.20 -1.09 4.59
C LYS A 53 -0.49 -1.71 3.23
N MET A 54 -0.31 -0.97 2.15
CA MET A 54 -0.51 -1.45 0.79
C MET A 54 0.53 -2.50 0.40
N ALA A 55 1.81 -2.26 0.71
CA ALA A 55 2.88 -3.23 0.51
C ALA A 55 2.69 -4.49 1.36
N TYR A 56 2.18 -4.33 2.58
CA TYR A 56 1.87 -5.45 3.47
C TYR A 56 0.77 -6.34 2.92
N LEU A 57 -0.26 -5.77 2.28
CA LEU A 57 -1.30 -6.58 1.63
C LEU A 57 -0.72 -7.42 0.48
N GLU A 58 0.16 -6.85 -0.35
CA GLU A 58 0.87 -7.62 -1.38
C GLU A 58 1.70 -8.76 -0.78
N TYR A 59 2.45 -8.48 0.28
CA TYR A 59 3.23 -9.48 0.99
C TYR A 59 2.35 -10.58 1.61
N ARG A 60 1.25 -10.19 2.26
CA ARG A 60 0.37 -11.10 3.01
C ARG A 60 -0.41 -12.04 2.10
N PHE A 61 -0.89 -11.53 0.97
CA PHE A 61 -1.70 -12.31 0.02
C PHE A 61 -0.86 -12.94 -1.09
N GLY A 62 0.39 -12.53 -1.29
CA GLY A 62 1.21 -13.00 -2.40
C GLY A 62 0.68 -12.59 -3.78
N LEU A 63 -0.18 -11.57 -3.82
CA LEU A 63 -0.84 -11.06 -5.02
C LEU A 63 -0.28 -9.68 -5.38
N PRO A 64 -0.19 -9.34 -6.68
CA PRO A 64 0.17 -7.99 -7.08
C PRO A 64 -0.93 -7.00 -6.65
N ILE A 65 -0.55 -5.75 -6.37
CA ILE A 65 -1.49 -4.74 -5.87
C ILE A 65 -2.72 -4.52 -6.77
N ARG A 66 -2.58 -4.77 -8.08
CA ARG A 66 -3.68 -4.69 -9.03
C ARG A 66 -4.82 -5.65 -8.66
N ASP A 67 -4.49 -6.88 -8.32
CA ASP A 67 -5.48 -7.92 -8.04
C ASP A 67 -6.14 -7.68 -6.69
N ILE A 68 -5.34 -7.28 -5.69
CA ILE A 68 -5.83 -6.83 -4.38
C ILE A 68 -6.81 -5.65 -4.53
N LEU A 69 -6.49 -4.68 -5.39
CA LEU A 69 -7.38 -3.56 -5.68
C LEU A 69 -8.67 -4.03 -6.34
N VAL A 70 -8.61 -4.93 -7.32
CA VAL A 70 -9.81 -5.49 -7.98
C VAL A 70 -10.70 -6.20 -6.97
N GLU A 71 -10.14 -7.07 -6.12
CA GLU A 71 -10.88 -7.77 -5.06
C GLU A 71 -11.48 -6.79 -4.06
N THR A 72 -10.69 -5.81 -3.61
CA THR A 72 -11.16 -4.77 -2.69
C THR A 72 -12.31 -4.00 -3.30
N LEU A 73 -12.25 -3.65 -4.59
CA LEU A 73 -13.31 -2.93 -5.29
C LEU A 73 -14.57 -3.78 -5.52
N ASN A 74 -14.41 -5.09 -5.71
CA ASN A 74 -15.51 -6.03 -5.90
C ASN A 74 -16.14 -6.51 -4.57
N SER A 75 -15.57 -6.17 -3.41
CA SER A 75 -16.25 -6.42 -2.13
C SER A 75 -17.57 -5.64 -2.06
N SER A 76 -18.64 -6.37 -1.74
CA SER A 76 -20.05 -6.00 -2.01
C SER A 76 -20.58 -4.82 -1.19
N GLU A 77 -19.93 -4.45 -0.09
CA GLU A 77 -20.60 -3.66 0.96
C GLU A 77 -19.81 -2.45 1.50
N ALA A 78 -18.59 -2.21 1.02
CA ALA A 78 -17.77 -1.11 1.51
C ALA A 78 -17.82 0.12 0.58
N SER A 79 -18.00 1.31 1.17
CA SER A 79 -17.84 2.59 0.47
C SER A 79 -16.40 2.77 -0.03
N MET A 80 -16.19 3.66 -1.00
CA MET A 80 -14.85 3.97 -1.51
C MET A 80 -13.90 4.50 -0.41
N GLU A 81 -14.45 5.21 0.58
CA GLU A 81 -13.74 5.67 1.77
C GLU A 81 -13.22 4.50 2.60
N ILE A 82 -14.07 3.51 2.89
CA ILE A 82 -13.69 2.31 3.65
C ILE A 82 -12.64 1.52 2.86
N LYS A 83 -12.85 1.33 1.56
CA LYS A 83 -11.89 0.65 0.67
C LYS A 83 -10.52 1.33 0.68
N ALA A 84 -10.49 2.66 0.65
CA ALA A 84 -9.24 3.42 0.73
C ALA A 84 -8.55 3.26 2.10
N GLN A 85 -9.31 3.27 3.19
CA GLN A 85 -8.77 3.02 4.55
C GLN A 85 -8.21 1.60 4.71
N LEU A 86 -8.84 0.59 4.10
CA LEU A 86 -8.34 -0.78 4.06
C LEU A 86 -6.95 -0.85 3.40
N LEU A 87 -6.77 -0.10 2.32
CA LEU A 87 -5.50 0.00 1.58
C LEU A 87 -4.49 0.96 2.20
N GLY A 88 -4.86 1.70 3.26
CA GLY A 88 -3.99 2.66 3.93
C GLY A 88 -3.66 3.90 3.10
N ILE A 89 -4.57 4.29 2.20
CA ILE A 89 -4.40 5.45 1.33
C ILE A 89 -5.61 6.39 1.41
N PRO A 90 -5.44 7.69 1.10
CA PRO A 90 -6.57 8.59 0.93
C PRO A 90 -7.45 8.19 -0.27
N LYS A 91 -8.76 8.45 -0.21
CA LYS A 91 -9.72 8.18 -1.31
C LYS A 91 -9.25 8.73 -2.67
N ARG A 92 -8.70 9.95 -2.71
CA ARG A 92 -8.15 10.53 -3.95
C ARG A 92 -7.02 9.69 -4.56
N ARG A 93 -6.18 9.08 -3.72
CA ARG A 93 -5.11 8.18 -4.17
C ARG A 93 -5.65 6.85 -4.67
N LEU A 94 -6.78 6.37 -4.14
CA LEU A 94 -7.41 5.15 -4.63
C LEU A 94 -7.86 5.34 -6.09
N TYR A 95 -8.52 6.45 -6.41
CA TYR A 95 -8.87 6.76 -7.81
C TYR A 95 -7.65 6.87 -8.72
N TYR A 96 -6.58 7.53 -8.27
CA TYR A 96 -5.33 7.57 -9.02
C TYR A 96 -4.79 6.17 -9.33
N TRP A 97 -4.83 5.24 -8.38
CA TRP A 97 -4.39 3.86 -8.58
C TRP A 97 -5.29 3.07 -9.54
N ILE A 98 -6.60 3.28 -9.47
CA ILE A 98 -7.58 2.69 -10.40
C ILE A 98 -7.28 3.11 -11.84
N GLU A 99 -7.07 4.41 -12.05
CA GLU A 99 -6.71 4.97 -13.36
C GLU A 99 -5.33 4.48 -13.82
N LYS A 100 -4.31 4.60 -12.97
CA LYS A 100 -2.92 4.22 -13.26
C LYS A 100 -2.81 2.75 -13.70
N LEU A 101 -3.56 1.86 -13.06
CA LEU A 101 -3.54 0.42 -13.35
C LEU A 101 -4.58 0.00 -14.39
N ASN A 102 -5.30 0.97 -14.99
CA ASN A 102 -6.38 0.72 -15.93
C ASN A 102 -7.38 -0.33 -15.41
N ILE A 103 -7.74 -0.23 -14.13
CA ILE A 103 -8.72 -1.10 -13.50
C ILE A 103 -10.09 -0.65 -13.98
N ARG A 104 -10.62 -1.36 -14.97
CA ARG A 104 -12.02 -1.21 -15.38
C ARG A 104 -12.88 -1.91 -14.34
N ARG A 105 -13.98 -1.26 -13.93
CA ARG A 105 -14.97 -1.87 -13.04
C ARG A 105 -15.56 -3.09 -13.73
N ALA A 106 -15.04 -4.27 -13.41
CA ALA A 106 -15.64 -5.53 -13.79
C ALA A 106 -16.74 -5.81 -12.77
N VAL A 107 -18.00 -5.62 -13.17
CA VAL A 107 -19.13 -6.07 -12.35
C VAL A 107 -19.09 -7.60 -12.38
N VAL A 108 -18.63 -8.20 -11.29
CA VAL A 108 -18.67 -9.65 -11.12
C VAL A 108 -20.06 -9.98 -10.60
N TRP A 109 -20.92 -10.52 -11.47
CA TRP A 109 -22.17 -11.14 -11.06
C TRP A 109 -21.82 -12.47 -10.38
N LYS A 110 -22.25 -12.67 -9.14
CA LYS A 110 -22.16 -13.93 -8.41
C LYS A 110 -23.54 -14.54 -8.28
#